data_AF-A0AAV5EZP7-F1
#
_entry.id   AF-A0AAV5EZP7-F1
#
_cell.length_a   1.000
_cell.length_b   1.000
_cell.length_c   1.000
_cell.angle_alpha   90.00
_cell.angle_beta   90.00
_cell.angle_gamma   90.00
#
_symmetry.space_group_name_H-M   'P 1'
#
loop_
_entity.id
_entity.type
_entity.pdbx_description
1 polymer ?
#
loop_
_entity_poly.entity_id
_entity_poly.type
_entity_poly.pdbx_seq_one_letter_code
_entity_poly.pdbx_strand_id
1 'polypeptide(L)'
;MLNRENFRLVAVKKLLKQIDLSDKEFLDEVACLNTLNHKNIVRFLGYCADSNGVVMEIAPNKYGIAYVEQRLLCFEFAPNGNLHHYLRGTISAILLSPSMLVEYVLSHYISRLFT
;
A
#
# COMPACT_ATOMS: atom_id res chain seq x y z
N MET A 1 15.36 -1.98 -17.80
CA MET A 1 16.63 -1.84 -17.05
C MET A 1 16.48 -0.74 -16.01
N LEU A 2 16.08 -1.07 -14.77
CA LEU A 2 16.27 -0.16 -13.63
C LEU A 2 17.55 -0.63 -12.93
N ASN A 3 18.56 0.24 -12.99
CA ASN A 3 19.92 -0.01 -12.57
C ASN A 3 20.19 0.88 -11.34
N ARG A 4 20.89 0.33 -10.34
CA ARG A 4 21.37 0.91 -9.06
C ARG A 4 20.43 0.78 -7.85
N GLU A 5 20.88 -0.02 -6.90
CA GLU A 5 20.34 -0.17 -5.55
C GLU A 5 20.56 1.12 -4.74
N ASN A 6 19.54 1.97 -4.71
CA ASN A 6 19.31 2.87 -3.59
C ASN A 6 18.09 2.32 -2.85
N PHE A 7 18.26 1.89 -1.60
CA PHE A 7 17.15 1.48 -0.75
C PHE A 7 16.24 2.67 -0.53
N ARG A 8 15.12 2.70 -1.26
CA ARG A 8 14.14 3.76 -1.18
C ARG A 8 12.98 3.30 -0.31
N LEU A 9 12.72 4.03 0.77
CA LEU A 9 11.50 3.84 1.56
C LEU A 9 10.27 4.21 0.73
N VAL A 10 9.26 3.35 0.79
CA VAL A 10 7.97 3.48 0.09
C VAL A 10 6.88 3.43 1.15
N ALA A 11 5.88 4.29 1.02
CA ALA A 11 4.65 4.18 1.78
C ALA A 11 3.68 3.28 1.01
N VAL A 12 3.23 2.19 1.64
CA VAL A 12 2.27 1.24 1.05
C VAL A 12 0.95 1.38 1.76
N LYS A 13 -0.12 1.68 1.00
CA LYS A 13 -1.49 1.70 1.47
C LYS A 13 -2.21 0.46 0.99
N LYS A 14 -2.57 -0.42 1.93
CA LYS A 14 -3.39 -1.61 1.67
C LYS A 14 -4.87 -1.24 1.68
N LEU A 15 -5.59 -1.61 0.63
CA LEU A 15 -7.04 -1.40 0.55
C LEU A 15 -7.72 -2.63 1.15
N LEU A 16 -8.48 -2.42 2.23
CA LEU A 16 -9.17 -3.50 2.94
C LEU A 16 -10.47 -3.86 2.24
N LYS A 17 -10.80 -5.15 2.20
CA LYS A 17 -11.99 -5.72 1.53
C LYS A 17 -13.33 -5.12 1.96
N GLN A 18 -13.45 -4.55 3.17
CA GLN A 18 -14.69 -3.84 3.56
C GLN A 18 -14.92 -2.56 2.74
N ILE A 19 -13.85 -2.01 2.17
CA ILE A 19 -13.91 -1.01 1.11
C ILE A 19 -13.85 -1.82 -0.20
N ASP A 20 -14.94 -2.53 -0.52
CA ASP A 20 -15.09 -3.24 -1.80
C ASP A 20 -15.15 -2.19 -2.92
N LEU A 21 -13.99 -1.65 -3.30
CA LEU A 21 -13.84 -0.92 -4.55
C LEU A 21 -14.04 -1.95 -5.65
N SER A 22 -15.02 -1.74 -6.52
CA SER A 22 -15.08 -2.45 -7.78
C SER A 22 -13.76 -2.31 -8.55
N ASP A 23 -13.47 -3.24 -9.45
CA ASP A 23 -12.29 -3.14 -10.33
C ASP A 23 -12.23 -1.80 -11.04
N LYS A 24 -13.41 -1.30 -11.46
CA LYS A 24 -13.54 0.01 -12.08
C LYS A 24 -13.10 1.13 -11.15
N GLU A 25 -13.59 1.18 -9.91
CA GLU A 25 -13.23 2.24 -8.97
C GLU A 25 -11.75 2.21 -8.61
N PHE A 26 -11.16 1.01 -8.50
CA PHE A 26 -9.73 0.88 -8.29
C PHE A 26 -8.91 1.38 -9.48
N LEU A 27 -9.30 1.02 -10.70
CA LEU A 27 -8.63 1.48 -11.92
C LEU A 27 -8.80 2.98 -12.13
N ASP A 28 -9.97 3.54 -11.84
CA ASP A 28 -10.24 4.97 -11.91
C ASP A 28 -9.35 5.75 -10.92
N GLU A 29 -9.20 5.24 -9.68
CA GLU A 29 -8.28 5.80 -8.69
C GLU A 29 -6.82 5.73 -9.16
N VAL A 30 -6.37 4.57 -9.67
CA VAL A 30 -5.01 4.41 -10.21
C VAL A 30 -4.76 5.35 -11.39
N ALA A 31 -5.72 5.48 -12.30
CA ALA A 31 -5.63 6.39 -13.44
C ALA A 31 -5.51 7.84 -12.98
N CYS A 32 -6.34 8.26 -12.01
CA CYS A 32 -6.26 9.57 -11.40
C CYS A 32 -4.88 9.82 -10.77
N LEU A 33 -4.43 8.93 -9.88
CA LEU A 33 -3.16 9.03 -9.19
C LEU A 33 -1.95 9.08 -10.14
N ASN A 34 -1.98 8.33 -11.24
CA ASN A 34 -0.94 8.34 -12.26
C ASN A 34 -0.78 9.70 -12.95
N THR A 35 -1.84 10.52 -13.01
CA THR A 35 -1.78 11.86 -13.60
C THR A 35 -1.27 12.93 -12.63
N LEU A 36 -1.25 12.64 -11.33
CA LEU A 36 -0.87 13.61 -10.30
C LEU A 36 0.65 13.72 -10.20
N ASN A 37 1.19 14.82 -10.72
CA ASN A 37 2.60 15.17 -10.58
C ASN A 37 2.75 16.64 -10.19
N HIS A 38 2.81 16.90 -8.89
CA HIS A 38 2.96 18.25 -8.35
C HIS A 38 3.80 18.24 -7.08
N LYS A 39 4.59 19.29 -6.85
CA LYS A 39 5.53 19.41 -5.70
C LYS A 39 4.88 19.31 -4.30
N ASN A 40 3.57 19.53 -4.22
CA ASN A 40 2.81 19.47 -2.97
C ASN A 40 1.90 18.23 -2.86
N ILE A 41 1.99 17.30 -3.81
CA ILE A 41 1.26 16.03 -3.79
C ILE A 41 2.28 14.93 -3.61
N VAL A 42 2.03 14.00 -2.67
CA VAL A 42 2.91 12.85 -2.47
C VAL A 42 2.87 12.01 -3.74
N ARG A 43 4.04 11.79 -4.35
CA ARG A 43 4.11 11.16 -5.66
C ARG A 43 3.72 9.68 -5.57
N PHE A 44 2.78 9.31 -6.42
CA PHE A 44 2.41 7.93 -6.66
C PHE A 44 3.53 7.19 -7.40
N LEU A 45 3.83 5.97 -6.98
CA LEU A 45 4.90 5.14 -7.54
C LEU A 45 4.38 3.93 -8.32
N GLY A 46 3.18 3.46 -8.02
CA GLY A 46 2.56 2.30 -8.65
C GLY A 46 1.58 1.59 -7.73
N TYR A 47 1.08 0.45 -8.20
CA TYR A 47 0.09 -0.34 -7.47
C TYR A 47 0.39 -1.84 -7.54
N CYS A 48 -0.25 -2.60 -6.67
CA CYS A 48 -0.39 -4.05 -6.75
C CYS A 48 -1.88 -4.38 -6.85
N ALA A 49 -2.24 -5.27 -7.76
CA ALA A 49 -3.57 -5.87 -7.82
C ALA A 49 -3.37 -7.36 -8.09
N ASP A 50 -3.18 -8.12 -7.02
CA ASP A 50 -2.89 -9.54 -7.08
C ASP A 50 -4.00 -10.34 -6.39
N SER A 51 -4.19 -11.59 -6.79
CA SER A 51 -5.15 -12.50 -6.20
C SER A 51 -4.44 -13.72 -5.66
N ASN A 52 -4.38 -13.82 -4.33
CA ASN A 52 -3.64 -14.87 -3.65
C ASN A 52 -4.61 -15.96 -3.16
N GLY A 53 -4.31 -17.21 -3.52
CA GLY A 53 -5.01 -18.37 -3.00
C GLY A 53 -4.64 -18.61 -1.54
N VAL A 54 -5.62 -18.53 -0.65
CA VAL A 54 -5.47 -18.78 0.78
C VAL A 54 -6.26 -20.04 1.14
N VAL A 55 -5.61 -20.99 1.82
CA VAL A 55 -6.30 -22.15 2.37
C VAL A 55 -7.07 -21.71 3.61
N MET A 56 -8.38 -21.88 3.60
CA MET A 56 -9.26 -21.56 4.73
C MET A 56 -10.23 -22.70 5.01
N GLU A 57 -10.68 -22.80 6.27
CA GLU A 57 -11.75 -23.71 6.65
C GLU A 57 -13.09 -23.15 6.15
N ILE A 58 -13.75 -23.88 5.26
CA ILE A 58 -15.02 -23.49 4.64
C ILE A 58 -16.22 -24.16 5.32
N ALA A 59 -15.98 -25.23 6.07
CA ALA A 59 -16.94 -25.93 6.92
C ALA A 59 -16.14 -26.75 7.96
N PRO A 60 -16.77 -27.23 9.06
CA PRO A 60 -16.07 -28.01 10.09
C PRO A 60 -15.25 -29.16 9.51
N ASN A 61 -13.94 -29.15 9.74
CA ASN A 61 -12.97 -30.13 9.22
C ASN A 61 -12.88 -30.19 7.67
N LYS A 62 -13.28 -29.13 6.97
CA LYS A 62 -13.22 -29.03 5.50
C LYS A 62 -12.47 -27.78 5.09
N TYR A 63 -11.32 -27.97 4.46
CA TYR A 63 -10.49 -26.89 3.93
C TYR A 63 -10.75 -26.68 2.44
N GLY A 64 -10.72 -25.43 2.01
CA GLY A 64 -10.80 -25.02 0.61
C GLY A 64 -9.80 -23.91 0.31
N ILE A 65 -9.50 -23.72 -0.97
CA ILE A 65 -8.72 -22.55 -1.42
C ILE A 65 -9.73 -21.45 -1.74
N ALA A 66 -9.60 -20.33 -1.05
CA ALA A 66 -10.31 -19.09 -1.38
C ALA A 66 -9.32 -18.10 -1.98
N TYR A 67 -9.70 -17.47 -3.08
CA TYR A 67 -8.91 -16.39 -3.67
C TYR A 67 -9.22 -15.09 -2.94
N VAL A 68 -8.18 -14.47 -2.41
CA VAL A 68 -8.26 -13.18 -1.73
C VAL A 68 -7.51 -12.16 -2.56
N GLU A 69 -8.26 -11.18 -3.07
CA GLU A 69 -7.69 -10.04 -3.74
C GLU A 69 -6.92 -9.15 -2.77
N GLN A 70 -5.74 -8.73 -3.19
CA GLN A 70 -4.89 -7.79 -2.50
C GLN A 70 -4.62 -6.61 -3.41
N ARG A 71 -5.13 -5.45 -2.99
CA ARG A 71 -4.92 -4.18 -3.69
C ARG A 71 -4.07 -3.26 -2.83
N LEU A 72 -2.92 -2.86 -3.36
CA LEU A 72 -1.96 -1.97 -2.71
C LEU A 72 -1.71 -0.74 -3.58
N LEU A 73 -1.56 0.42 -2.94
CA LEU A 73 -1.11 1.66 -3.58
C LEU A 73 0.24 2.06 -2.97
N CYS A 74 1.23 2.32 -3.83
CA CYS A 74 2.60 2.64 -3.43
C CYS A 74 2.90 4.11 -3.70
N PHE A 75 3.43 4.81 -2.69
CA PHE A 75 3.75 6.23 -2.74
C PHE A 75 5.18 6.49 -2.26
N GLU A 76 5.72 7.64 -2.62
CA GLU A 76 6.91 8.15 -1.95
C GLU A 76 6.68 8.27 -0.44
N PHE A 77 7.66 7.84 0.34
CA PHE A 77 7.61 8.03 1.78
C PHE A 77 7.83 9.52 2.13
N ALA A 78 6.92 10.09 2.92
CA ALA A 78 7.01 11.46 3.43
C ALA A 78 7.45 11.43 4.91
N PRO A 79 8.73 11.71 5.22
CA PRO A 79 9.32 11.44 6.54
C PRO A 79 8.89 12.41 7.64
N ASN A 80 8.36 13.60 7.30
CA ASN A 80 8.09 14.67 8.26
C ASN A 80 6.72 14.54 8.96
N GLY A 81 6.02 13.42 8.75
CA GLY A 81 4.67 13.22 9.27
C GLY A 81 3.64 14.16 8.62
N ASN A 82 2.49 14.32 9.27
CA ASN A 82 1.39 15.14 8.75
C ASN A 82 1.22 16.44 9.55
N LEU A 83 0.48 17.39 8.95
CA LEU A 83 0.24 18.71 9.53
C LEU A 83 -0.42 18.64 10.92
N HIS A 84 -1.29 17.66 11.16
CA HIS A 84 -1.97 17.50 12.44
C HIS A 84 -0.98 17.27 13.59
N HIS A 85 0.02 16.42 13.39
CA HIS A 85 1.08 16.18 14.39
C HIS A 85 1.92 17.43 14.61
N TYR A 86 2.25 18.14 13.52
CA TYR A 86 3.03 19.37 13.58
C TYR A 86 2.31 20.45 14.41
N LEU A 87 1.02 20.65 14.18
CA LEU A 87 0.21 21.64 14.89
C LEU A 87 -0.02 21.30 16.38
N ARG A 88 -0.01 20.01 16.74
CA ARG A 88 -0.16 19.57 18.12
C ARG A 88 1.15 19.58 18.93
N GLY A 89 2.27 20.00 18.35
CA GLY A 89 3.56 20.04 19.03
C GLY A 89 4.06 18.66 19.50
N THR A 90 3.49 17.58 18.95
CA THR A 90 3.90 16.22 19.29
C THR A 90 5.15 15.92 18.47
N ILE A 91 6.32 15.86 19.14
CA ILE A 91 7.55 15.36 18.51
C ILE A 91 7.22 14.01 17.88
N SER A 92 7.55 13.86 16.60
CA SER A 92 7.22 12.70 15.79
C SER A 92 7.90 11.46 16.38
N ALA A 93 7.25 10.82 17.36
CA ALA A 93 7.44 9.41 17.63
C ALA A 93 6.83 8.69 16.43
N ILE A 94 7.56 8.68 15.31
CA ILE A 94 7.24 7.97 14.06
C ILE A 94 6.98 6.46 14.32
N LEU A 95 7.22 5.99 15.55
CA LEU A 95 7.11 4.59 15.96
C LEU A 95 5.90 4.24 16.86
N LEU A 96 5.00 5.17 17.24
CA LEU A 96 3.99 4.86 18.28
C LEU A 96 2.54 5.31 18.01
N SER A 97 2.11 5.52 16.76
CA SER A 97 0.67 5.62 16.46
C SER A 97 0.14 4.29 15.91
N PRO A 98 -0.73 3.55 16.63
CA PRO A 98 -1.29 2.28 16.16
C PRO A 98 -2.18 2.41 14.91
N SER A 99 -2.58 3.63 14.55
CA SER A 99 -3.38 3.93 13.35
C SER A 99 -2.56 3.98 12.05
N MET A 100 -1.23 4.02 12.15
CA MET A 100 -0.32 3.90 11.02
C MET A 100 0.08 2.42 10.91
N LEU A 101 -0.82 1.60 10.36
CA LEU A 101 -0.42 0.32 9.75
C LEU A 101 0.40 0.64 8.49
N VAL A 102 1.59 1.20 8.68
CA VAL A 102 2.66 1.16 7.70
C VAL A 102 3.18 -0.25 7.79
N GLU A 103 2.61 -1.15 6.99
CA GLU A 103 3.30 -2.41 6.69
C GLU A 103 4.66 -2.01 6.10
N TYR A 104 5.71 -2.13 6.93
CA TYR A 104 7.10 -2.00 6.52
C TYR A 104 7.36 -3.10 5.49
N VAL A 105 7.14 -2.80 4.21
CA VAL A 105 7.51 -3.74 3.15
C VAL A 105 9.01 -3.63 2.93
N LEU A 106 9.74 -4.47 3.68
CA LEU A 106 11.12 -4.84 3.38
C LEU A 106 11.22 -5.29 1.92
N SER A 107 12.31 -4.91 1.26
CA SER A 107 12.57 -4.92 -0.19
C SER A 107 12.36 -6.25 -0.94
N HIS A 108 11.94 -7.32 -0.28
CA HIS A 108 11.79 -8.64 -0.89
C HIS A 108 10.44 -8.88 -1.61
N TYR A 109 9.41 -8.06 -1.37
CA TYR A 109 8.11 -8.20 -2.04
C TYR A 109 8.01 -7.47 -3.39
N ILE A 110 8.82 -6.42 -3.60
CA ILE A 110 8.74 -5.60 -4.82
C ILE A 110 9.31 -6.33 -6.05
N SER A 111 10.13 -7.36 -5.87
CA SER A 111 10.71 -8.16 -6.97
C SER A 111 9.67 -8.90 -7.82
N ARG A 112 8.40 -8.98 -7.38
CA ARG A 112 7.29 -9.57 -8.15
C ARG A 112 6.36 -8.56 -8.83
N LEU A 113 6.53 -7.26 -8.58
CA LEU A 113 5.62 -6.21 -9.09
C LEU A 113 5.91 -5.74 -10.53
N PHE A 114 6.89 -6.34 -11.21
CA PHE A 114 7.27 -5.97 -12.58
C PHE A 114 7.51 -7.19 -13.48
N THR A 115 6.53 -8.10 -13.60
CA THR A 115 6.44 -9.00 -14.76
C THR A 115 5.13 -8.75 -15.49
#